data_AF-D8G1Y6-F1
#
_entry.id   AF-D8G1Y6-F1
#
_cell.length_a   1.000
_cell.length_b   1.000
_cell.length_c   1.000
_cell.angle_alpha   90.00
_cell.angle_beta   90.00
_cell.angle_gamma   90.00
#
_symmetry.space_group_name_H-M   'P 1'
#
loop_
_entity.id
_entity.type
_entity.pdbx_description
1 polymer ?
#
loop_
_entity_poly.entity_id
_entity_poly.type
_entity_poly.pdbx_seq_one_letter_code
_entity_poly.pdbx_strand_id
1 'polypeptide(L)'
;MTEESVRAVRATVQIGSLTVDGFMLPDGGYRMSQTQAAECVDLSERNAREFLQSKALKSLLGEGYTPATSEIEPDAGQLRGGSRIRAWSLEVASAYWLWQAARGNKKALSLVMALLTETLERRFDSAFGITRTEEERNELLSQRVQQLQRDLEILGNAYAAEDEIRSERDYYERLLRENGIDPWRVPGGGDESG
;
A
#
# COMPACT_ATOMS: atom_id res chain seq x y z
N MET A 1 31.34 -0.29 -36.46
CA MET A 1 31.14 0.10 -35.06
C MET A 1 29.84 -0.51 -34.62
N THR A 2 29.89 -1.56 -33.80
CA THR A 2 28.71 -2.15 -33.16
C THR A 2 28.26 -1.19 -32.06
N GLU A 3 27.07 -0.61 -32.19
CA GLU A 3 26.41 0.08 -31.08
C GLU A 3 26.29 -0.93 -29.93
N GLU A 4 27.05 -0.71 -28.86
CA GLU A 4 26.75 -1.36 -27.59
C GLU A 4 25.34 -0.94 -27.21
N SER A 5 24.39 -1.87 -27.29
CA SER A 5 23.05 -1.64 -26.76
C SER A 5 23.22 -1.32 -25.28
N VAL A 6 23.04 -0.06 -24.87
CA VAL A 6 23.12 0.31 -23.46
C VAL A 6 21.88 -0.30 -22.81
N ARG A 7 22.06 -1.41 -22.09
CA ARG A 7 20.99 -2.17 -21.45
C ARG A 7 20.73 -1.60 -20.06
N ALA A 8 19.51 -1.82 -19.54
CA ALA A 8 19.20 -1.48 -18.17
C ALA A 8 20.08 -2.28 -17.20
N VAL A 9 20.54 -1.64 -16.12
CA VAL A 9 21.31 -2.29 -15.05
C VAL A 9 20.32 -2.78 -13.98
N ARG A 10 20.32 -4.08 -13.70
CA ARG A 10 19.51 -4.67 -12.63
C ARG A 10 20.23 -4.57 -11.29
N ALA A 11 19.48 -4.26 -10.23
CA ALA A 11 19.94 -4.31 -8.85
C ALA A 11 18.84 -4.83 -7.94
N THR A 12 19.24 -5.52 -6.88
CA THR A 12 18.35 -5.85 -5.77
C THR A 12 18.22 -4.63 -4.87
N VAL A 13 17.00 -4.15 -4.65
CA VAL A 13 16.67 -2.98 -3.83
C VAL A 13 15.92 -3.44 -2.60
N GLN A 14 16.33 -2.96 -1.43
CA GLN A 14 15.58 -3.14 -0.18
C GLN A 14 14.62 -1.97 0.02
N ILE A 15 13.40 -2.29 0.42
CA ILE A 15 12.37 -1.35 0.85
C ILE A 15 11.90 -1.83 2.21
N GLY A 16 12.65 -1.45 3.25
CA GLY A 16 12.44 -1.98 4.58
C GLY A 16 12.72 -3.48 4.58
N SER A 17 11.72 -4.29 4.94
CA SER A 17 11.83 -5.76 4.95
C SER A 17 11.52 -6.40 3.60
N LEU A 18 11.11 -5.60 2.60
CA LEU A 18 10.80 -6.07 1.26
C LEU A 18 12.05 -6.03 0.37
N THR A 19 12.18 -7.01 -0.52
CA THR A 19 13.27 -7.08 -1.51
C THR A 19 12.67 -7.10 -2.90
N VAL A 20 13.13 -6.19 -3.76
CA VAL A 20 12.56 -5.98 -5.10
C VAL A 20 13.67 -5.82 -6.13
N ASP A 21 13.37 -6.16 -7.38
CA ASP A 21 14.22 -5.89 -8.52
C ASP A 21 14.01 -4.45 -9.00
N GLY A 22 15.06 -3.65 -8.83
CA GLY A 22 15.21 -2.33 -9.42
C GLY A 22 16.00 -2.40 -10.71
N PHE A 23 15.66 -1.54 -11.66
CA PHE A 23 16.38 -1.42 -12.93
C PHE A 23 16.69 0.04 -13.20
N MET A 24 17.96 0.35 -13.43
CA MET A 24 18.39 1.68 -13.87
C MET A 24 18.50 1.68 -15.39
N LEU A 25 17.72 2.53 -16.05
CA LEU A 25 17.78 2.75 -17.48
C LEU A 25 19.02 3.59 -17.86
N PRO A 26 19.45 3.57 -19.13
CA PRO A 26 20.59 4.38 -19.61
C PRO A 26 20.43 5.89 -19.41
N ASP A 27 19.18 6.37 -19.34
CA ASP A 27 18.84 7.77 -19.08
C ASP A 27 18.90 8.14 -17.57
N GLY A 28 19.27 7.20 -16.71
CA GLY A 28 19.29 7.37 -15.25
C GLY A 28 17.94 7.16 -14.58
N GLY A 29 16.87 6.88 -15.34
CA GLY A 29 15.55 6.59 -14.80
C GLY A 29 15.49 5.24 -14.11
N TYR A 30 14.81 5.17 -12.96
CA TYR A 30 14.60 3.91 -12.24
C TYR A 30 13.27 3.25 -12.60
N ARG A 31 13.30 1.93 -12.71
CA ARG A 31 12.15 1.07 -12.90
C ARG A 31 12.07 0.00 -11.82
N MET A 32 10.85 -0.45 -11.56
CA MET A 32 10.54 -1.56 -10.65
C MET A 32 9.77 -2.63 -11.40
N SER A 33 10.01 -3.91 -11.09
CA SER A 33 9.20 -5.00 -11.63
C SER A 33 7.71 -4.79 -11.32
N GLN A 34 6.86 -4.87 -12.35
CA GLN A 34 5.41 -4.80 -12.22
C GLN A 34 4.86 -5.85 -11.25
N THR A 35 5.39 -7.08 -11.35
CA THR A 35 4.98 -8.20 -10.49
C THR A 35 5.28 -7.89 -9.04
N GLN A 36 6.51 -7.44 -8.75
CA GLN A 36 6.90 -7.15 -7.37
C GLN A 36 6.21 -5.92 -6.80
N ALA A 37 5.85 -4.94 -7.63
CA ALA A 37 4.99 -3.84 -7.19
C ALA A 37 3.64 -4.36 -6.64
N ALA A 38 3.06 -5.40 -7.25
CA ALA A 38 1.86 -6.06 -6.71
C ALA A 38 2.15 -6.87 -5.44
N GLU A 39 3.23 -7.64 -5.44
CA GLU A 39 3.60 -8.51 -4.32
C GLU A 39 3.96 -7.73 -3.05
N CYS A 40 4.52 -6.52 -3.17
CA CYS A 40 4.79 -5.61 -2.03
C CYS A 40 3.56 -5.32 -1.16
N VAL A 41 2.37 -5.49 -1.73
CA VAL A 41 1.08 -5.25 -1.05
C VAL A 41 0.19 -6.49 -1.03
N ASP A 42 0.81 -7.67 -1.18
CA ASP A 42 0.21 -9.01 -1.19
C ASP A 42 -0.90 -9.19 -2.22
N LEU A 43 -0.66 -8.66 -3.43
CA LEU A 43 -1.54 -8.85 -4.58
C LEU A 43 -0.81 -9.54 -5.71
N SER A 44 -1.57 -10.18 -6.59
CA SER A 44 -1.03 -10.82 -7.79
C SER A 44 -0.75 -9.80 -8.90
N GLU A 45 0.14 -10.18 -9.82
CA GLU A 45 0.48 -9.40 -11.01
C GLU A 45 -0.74 -9.01 -11.86
N ARG A 46 -1.80 -9.82 -11.83
CA ARG A 46 -3.08 -9.52 -12.48
C ARG A 46 -3.68 -8.21 -11.98
N ASN A 47 -3.64 -7.95 -10.67
CA ASN A 47 -4.15 -6.71 -10.08
C ASN A 47 -3.39 -5.48 -10.61
N ALA A 48 -2.07 -5.62 -10.76
CA ALA A 48 -1.23 -4.61 -11.36
C ALA A 48 -1.56 -4.36 -12.85
N ARG A 49 -1.85 -5.41 -13.63
CA ARG A 49 -2.30 -5.25 -15.03
C ARG A 49 -3.63 -4.51 -15.13
N GLU A 50 -4.59 -4.88 -14.28
CA GLU A 50 -5.92 -4.26 -14.25
C GLU A 50 -5.83 -2.77 -13.89
N PHE A 51 -4.91 -2.38 -13.01
CA PHE A 51 -4.65 -0.97 -12.69
C PHE A 51 -4.27 -0.13 -13.92
N LEU A 52 -3.36 -0.62 -14.77
CA LEU A 52 -2.93 0.10 -15.98
C LEU A 52 -4.06 0.35 -16.97
N GLN A 53 -5.09 -0.51 -16.94
CA GLN A 53 -6.28 -0.38 -17.79
C GLN A 53 -7.38 0.44 -17.12
N SER A 54 -7.22 0.79 -15.85
CA SER A 54 -8.23 1.48 -15.06
C SER A 54 -8.23 2.98 -15.30
N LYS A 55 -9.38 3.62 -15.06
CA LYS A 55 -9.49 5.08 -15.02
C LYS A 55 -8.68 5.68 -13.85
N ALA A 56 -8.40 4.89 -12.81
CA ALA A 56 -7.69 5.38 -11.63
C ALA A 56 -6.27 5.85 -11.94
N LEU A 57 -5.57 5.14 -12.84
CA LEU A 57 -4.25 5.56 -13.31
C LEU A 57 -4.30 6.98 -13.93
N LYS A 58 -5.28 7.22 -14.81
CA LYS A 58 -5.48 8.53 -15.45
C LYS A 58 -5.90 9.61 -14.44
N SER A 59 -6.74 9.25 -13.48
CA SER A 59 -7.14 10.19 -12.42
C SER A 59 -5.96 10.58 -11.51
N LEU A 60 -5.00 9.68 -11.28
CA LEU A 60 -3.83 9.95 -10.44
C LEU A 60 -2.69 10.65 -11.18
N LEU A 61 -2.42 10.27 -12.44
CA LEU A 61 -1.25 10.74 -13.20
C LEU A 61 -1.60 11.69 -14.36
N GLY A 62 -2.89 11.96 -14.57
CA GLY A 62 -3.43 12.83 -15.62
C GLY A 62 -4.02 12.07 -16.81
N GLU A 63 -5.04 12.66 -17.45
CA GLU A 63 -5.78 12.05 -18.56
C GLU A 63 -4.90 11.72 -19.79
N GLY A 64 -3.81 12.48 -19.99
CA GLY A 64 -2.84 12.26 -21.05
C GLY A 64 -1.73 11.25 -20.70
N TYR A 65 -1.71 10.70 -19.48
CA TYR A 65 -0.64 9.83 -19.03
C TYR A 65 -0.65 8.49 -19.76
N THR A 66 0.49 8.13 -20.34
CA THR A 66 0.72 6.83 -20.97
C THR A 66 1.84 6.12 -20.22
N PRO A 67 1.56 5.02 -19.50
CA PRO A 67 2.59 4.28 -18.78
C PRO A 67 3.66 3.76 -19.73
N ALA A 68 4.89 4.22 -19.55
CA ALA A 68 6.04 3.58 -20.17
C ALA A 68 6.29 2.25 -19.46
N THR A 69 5.88 1.14 -20.09
CA THR A 69 6.27 -0.20 -19.65
C THR A 69 7.54 -0.57 -20.41
N SER A 70 8.61 -0.83 -19.67
CA SER A 70 9.86 -1.30 -20.25
C SER A 70 9.89 -2.83 -20.19
N GLU A 71 10.21 -3.46 -21.32
CA GLU A 71 10.56 -4.86 -21.35
C GLU A 71 12.07 -4.99 -21.16
N ILE A 72 12.47 -5.58 -20.03
CA ILE A 72 13.88 -5.71 -19.67
C ILE A 72 14.31 -7.15 -19.90
N GLU A 73 15.39 -7.32 -20.67
CA GLU A 73 16.01 -8.62 -20.85
C GLU A 73 16.67 -9.06 -19.55
N PRO A 74 16.44 -10.30 -19.10
CA PRO A 74 17.16 -10.85 -17.97
C PRO A 74 18.66 -11.01 -18.29
N ASP A 75 19.50 -10.95 -17.26
CA ASP A 75 20.96 -11.09 -17.40
C ASP A 75 21.35 -12.40 -18.09
N ALA A 76 22.50 -12.37 -18.78
CA ALA A 76 23.03 -13.47 -19.59
C ALA A 76 23.25 -14.80 -18.84
N GLY A 77 23.20 -14.79 -17.50
CA GLY A 77 23.24 -16.00 -16.65
C GLY A 77 21.89 -16.71 -16.48
N GLN A 78 20.77 -16.09 -16.87
CA GLN A 78 19.48 -16.77 -16.94
C GLN A 78 19.32 -17.40 -18.33
N LEU A 79 19.12 -18.72 -18.35
CA LEU A 79 18.93 -19.58 -19.52
C LEU A 79 18.23 -18.88 -20.69
N ARG A 80 18.72 -19.10 -21.91
CA ARG A 80 18.03 -18.75 -23.17
C ARG A 80 16.54 -19.11 -23.05
N GLY A 81 15.68 -18.11 -23.03
CA GLY A 81 14.22 -18.26 -22.82
C GLY A 81 13.65 -17.48 -21.63
N GLY A 82 14.45 -16.73 -20.87
CA GLY A 82 13.96 -15.86 -19.80
C GLY A 82 12.90 -14.87 -20.29
N SER A 83 11.72 -14.89 -19.69
CA SER A 83 10.61 -13.98 -20.00
C SER A 83 11.04 -12.53 -19.75
N ARG A 84 10.80 -11.65 -20.72
CA ARG A 84 11.00 -10.20 -20.59
C ARG A 84 10.29 -9.70 -19.33
N ILE A 85 10.99 -8.96 -18.48
CA ILE A 85 10.41 -8.37 -17.26
C ILE A 85 9.69 -7.10 -17.65
N ARG A 86 8.40 -6.99 -17.28
CA ARG A 86 7.67 -5.73 -17.38
C ARG A 86 8.02 -4.86 -16.19
N ALA A 87 8.61 -3.71 -16.44
CA ALA A 87 9.02 -2.78 -15.41
C ALA A 87 8.30 -1.43 -15.55
N TRP A 88 7.94 -0.84 -14.41
CA TRP A 88 7.21 0.42 -14.26
C TRP A 88 8.12 1.52 -13.77
N SER A 89 7.82 2.79 -14.08
CA SER A 89 8.39 3.91 -13.31
C SER A 89 8.02 3.77 -11.84
N LEU A 90 8.87 4.34 -10.96
CA LEU A 90 8.54 4.49 -9.55
C LEU A 90 7.25 5.30 -9.34
N GLU A 91 6.94 6.23 -10.24
CA GLU A 91 5.68 6.98 -10.24
C GLU A 91 4.45 6.07 -10.42
N VAL A 92 4.46 5.16 -11.40
CA VAL A 92 3.35 4.21 -11.63
C VAL A 92 3.23 3.23 -10.46
N ALA A 93 4.35 2.74 -9.93
CA ALA A 93 4.34 1.87 -8.75
C ALA A 93 3.73 2.60 -7.52
N SER A 94 4.11 3.85 -7.31
CA SER A 94 3.58 4.68 -6.21
C SER A 94 2.09 4.95 -6.39
N ALA A 95 1.64 5.29 -7.59
CA ALA A 95 0.23 5.50 -7.91
C ALA A 95 -0.59 4.22 -7.71
N TYR A 96 -0.04 3.06 -8.09
CA TYR A 96 -0.66 1.76 -7.87
C TYR A 96 -0.84 1.48 -6.36
N TRP A 97 0.19 1.67 -5.54
CA TRP A 97 0.07 1.46 -4.09
C TRP A 97 -0.92 2.43 -3.44
N LEU A 98 -0.91 3.70 -3.84
CA LEU A 98 -1.88 4.68 -3.35
C LEU A 98 -3.31 4.30 -3.75
N TRP A 99 -3.52 3.83 -4.97
CA TRP A 99 -4.81 3.34 -5.44
C TRP A 99 -5.30 2.13 -4.63
N GLN A 100 -4.41 1.17 -4.32
CA GLN A 100 -4.76 0.03 -3.49
C GLN A 100 -5.08 0.44 -2.05
N ALA A 101 -4.34 1.40 -1.49
CA ALA A 101 -4.63 1.97 -0.18
C ALA A 101 -6.03 2.60 -0.13
N ALA A 102 -6.40 3.38 -1.15
CA ALA A 102 -7.72 3.99 -1.27
C ALA A 102 -8.87 2.96 -1.38
N ARG A 103 -8.56 1.72 -1.77
CA ARG A 103 -9.51 0.60 -1.83
C ARG A 103 -9.52 -0.26 -0.57
N GLY A 104 -8.88 0.19 0.51
CA GLY A 104 -8.88 -0.49 1.80
C GLY A 104 -7.77 -1.54 1.97
N ASN A 105 -6.80 -1.63 1.06
CA ASN A 105 -5.64 -2.49 1.28
C ASN A 105 -4.76 -1.88 2.39
N LYS A 106 -4.88 -2.42 3.61
CA LYS A 106 -4.15 -1.98 4.80
C LYS A 106 -2.62 -2.09 4.66
N LYS A 107 -2.13 -3.08 3.90
CA LYS A 107 -0.69 -3.26 3.64
C LYS A 107 -0.16 -2.17 2.71
N ALA A 108 -0.90 -1.87 1.65
CA ALA A 108 -0.59 -0.74 0.77
C ALA A 108 -0.61 0.59 1.52
N LEU A 109 -1.62 0.83 2.37
CA LEU A 109 -1.70 2.03 3.19
C LEU A 109 -0.49 2.15 4.12
N SER A 110 -0.12 1.06 4.82
CA SER A 110 1.03 1.04 5.72
C SER A 110 2.34 1.34 4.98
N LEU A 111 2.54 0.73 3.80
CA LEU A 111 3.73 0.94 2.96
C LEU A 111 3.82 2.39 2.48
N VAL A 112 2.74 2.94 1.92
CA VAL A 112 2.71 4.31 1.41
C VAL A 112 2.96 5.33 2.51
N MET A 113 2.31 5.17 3.68
CA MET A 113 2.50 6.07 4.82
C MET A 113 3.93 6.00 5.35
N ALA A 114 4.52 4.81 5.41
CA ALA A 114 5.89 4.63 5.87
C ALA A 114 6.92 5.27 4.91
N LEU A 115 6.77 5.06 3.60
CA LEU A 115 7.62 5.65 2.56
C LEU A 115 7.52 7.18 2.51
N LEU A 116 6.30 7.72 2.65
CA LEU A 116 6.07 9.16 2.71
C LEU A 116 6.77 9.76 3.94
N THR A 117 6.63 9.11 5.10
CA THR A 117 7.28 9.56 6.34
C THR A 117 8.79 9.52 6.22
N GLU A 118 9.36 8.43 5.71
CA GLU A 118 10.80 8.30 5.51
C GLU A 118 11.34 9.38 4.55
N THR A 119 10.61 9.67 3.47
CA THR A 119 11.00 10.74 2.52
C THR A 119 11.05 12.11 3.21
N LEU A 120 10.11 12.40 4.12
CA LEU A 120 10.13 13.62 4.91
C LEU A 120 11.27 13.62 5.93
N GLU A 121 11.49 12.52 6.63
CA GLU A 121 12.59 12.37 7.59
C GLU A 121 13.94 12.58 6.93
N ARG A 122 14.18 12.01 5.74
CA ARG A 122 15.42 12.24 4.97
C ARG A 122 15.67 13.73 4.73
N ARG A 123 14.63 14.53 4.45
CA ARG A 123 14.75 16.00 4.26
C ARG A 123 15.05 16.71 5.58
N PHE A 124 14.42 16.28 6.67
CA PHE A 124 14.63 16.85 8.00
C PHE A 124 16.03 16.50 8.51
N ASP A 125 16.47 15.27 8.36
CA ASP A 125 17.81 14.80 8.69
C ASP A 125 18.88 15.66 8.03
N SER A 126 18.74 15.90 6.73
CA SER A 126 19.64 16.79 6.00
C SER A 126 19.62 18.21 6.55
N ALA A 127 18.47 18.73 6.97
CA ALA A 127 18.35 20.09 7.52
C ALA A 127 18.94 20.20 8.94
N PHE A 128 18.94 19.11 9.71
CA PHE A 128 19.46 19.05 11.08
C PHE A 128 20.85 18.41 11.18
N GLY A 129 21.48 18.08 10.05
CA GLY A 129 22.81 17.45 10.02
C GLY A 129 22.85 16.03 10.58
N ILE A 130 21.70 15.34 10.62
CA ILE A 130 21.61 13.95 11.07
C ILE A 130 21.98 13.04 9.91
N THR A 131 22.93 12.12 10.16
CA THR A 131 23.34 11.12 9.16
C THR A 131 22.81 9.75 9.59
N ARG A 132 22.12 9.07 8.66
CA ARG A 132 21.69 7.68 8.80
C ARG A 132 22.13 6.88 7.58
N THR A 133 22.49 5.61 7.78
CA THR A 133 22.81 4.69 6.68
C THR A 133 21.52 4.21 5.98
N GLU A 134 21.64 3.59 4.80
CA GLU A 134 20.46 2.99 4.16
C GLU A 134 19.97 1.75 4.93
N GLU A 135 20.85 1.01 5.61
CA GLU A 135 20.47 -0.09 6.50
C GLU A 135 19.61 0.40 7.67
N GLU A 136 20.03 1.47 8.36
CA GLU A 136 19.24 2.07 9.45
C GLU A 136 17.87 2.56 8.94
N ARG A 137 17.82 3.13 7.73
CA ARG A 137 16.56 3.53 7.10
C ARG A 137 15.66 2.34 6.82
N ASN A 138 16.20 1.25 6.27
CA ASN A 138 15.44 0.03 6.03
C ASN A 138 14.92 -0.58 7.35
N GLU A 139 15.71 -0.58 8.42
CA GLU A 139 15.26 -1.04 9.73
C GLU A 139 14.10 -0.18 10.27
N LEU A 140 14.24 1.15 10.22
CA LEU A 140 13.20 2.08 10.66
C LEU A 140 11.92 1.95 9.81
N LEU A 141 12.06 1.83 8.49
CA LEU A 141 10.93 1.62 7.59
C LEU A 141 10.21 0.31 7.90
N SER A 142 10.95 -0.77 8.13
CA SER A 142 10.41 -2.09 8.50
C SER A 142 9.60 -2.00 9.79
N GLN A 143 10.17 -1.39 10.83
CA GLN A 143 9.52 -1.21 12.12
C GLN A 143 8.24 -0.38 11.97
N ARG A 144 8.29 0.69 11.16
CA ARG A 144 7.13 1.56 10.91
C ARG A 144 6.01 0.84 10.18
N VAL A 145 6.33 0.09 9.12
CA VAL A 145 5.33 -0.69 8.37
C VAL A 145 4.67 -1.72 9.29
N GLN A 146 5.45 -2.44 10.09
CA GLN A 146 4.91 -3.42 11.06
C GLN A 146 4.02 -2.76 12.11
N GLN A 147 4.43 -1.61 12.64
CA GLN A 147 3.63 -0.88 13.62
C GLN A 147 2.29 -0.42 13.03
N LEU A 148 2.31 0.20 11.84
CA LEU A 148 1.10 0.64 11.16
C LEU A 148 0.15 -0.52 10.84
N GLN A 149 0.69 -1.68 10.43
CA GLN A 149 -0.14 -2.86 10.19
C GLN A 149 -0.83 -3.36 11.47
N ARG A 150 -0.10 -3.42 12.59
CA ARG A 150 -0.69 -3.77 13.90
C ARG A 150 -1.77 -2.78 14.32
N ASP A 151 -1.52 -1.49 14.19
CA ASP A 151 -2.48 -0.45 14.58
C ASP A 151 -3.76 -0.52 13.75
N LEU A 152 -3.64 -0.75 12.44
CA LEU A 152 -4.78 -0.92 11.53
C LEU A 152 -5.57 -2.22 11.77
N GLU A 153 -4.91 -3.26 12.29
CA GLU A 153 -5.57 -4.51 12.70
C GLU A 153 -6.38 -4.28 13.98
N ILE A 154 -5.77 -3.69 15.00
CA ILE A 154 -6.43 -3.35 16.28
C ILE A 154 -7.65 -2.46 16.01
N LEU A 155 -7.48 -1.40 15.22
CA LEU A 155 -8.56 -0.48 14.89
C LEU A 155 -9.68 -1.17 14.12
N GLY A 156 -9.33 -2.07 13.18
CA GLY A 156 -10.31 -2.84 12.43
C GLY A 156 -11.15 -3.76 13.32
N ASN A 157 -10.50 -4.42 14.29
CA ASN A 157 -11.17 -5.31 15.23
C ASN A 157 -12.08 -4.54 16.19
N ALA A 158 -11.65 -3.36 16.66
CA ALA A 158 -12.45 -2.50 17.52
C ALA A 158 -13.75 -2.04 16.84
N TYR A 159 -13.67 -1.61 15.58
CA TYR A 159 -14.88 -1.22 14.83
C TYR A 159 -15.80 -2.40 14.52
N ALA A 160 -15.25 -3.57 14.18
CA ALA A 160 -16.05 -4.77 13.94
C ALA A 160 -16.83 -5.19 15.20
N ALA A 161 -16.18 -5.17 16.36
CA ALA A 161 -16.84 -5.47 17.64
C ALA A 161 -17.94 -4.44 17.98
N GLU A 162 -17.71 -3.15 17.69
CA GLU A 162 -18.73 -2.13 17.91
C GLU A 162 -19.95 -2.32 17.00
N ASP A 163 -19.74 -2.68 15.74
CA ASP A 163 -20.83 -2.97 14.80
C ASP A 163 -21.63 -4.21 15.21
N GLU A 164 -20.97 -5.27 15.70
CA GLU A 164 -21.64 -6.45 16.26
C GLU A 164 -22.50 -6.07 17.47
N ILE A 165 -21.94 -5.31 18.42
CA ILE A 165 -22.67 -4.83 19.61
C ILE A 165 -23.89 -3.99 19.20
N ARG A 166 -23.73 -3.09 18.22
CA ARG A 166 -24.85 -2.29 17.70
C ARG A 166 -25.92 -3.17 17.06
N SER A 167 -25.52 -4.15 16.25
CA SER A 167 -26.45 -5.06 15.58
C SER A 167 -27.24 -5.92 16.57
N GLU A 168 -26.59 -6.40 17.63
CA GLU A 168 -27.19 -7.19 18.70
C GLU A 168 -28.14 -6.33 19.56
N ARG A 169 -27.72 -5.11 19.90
CA ARG A 169 -28.55 -4.12 20.61
C ARG A 169 -29.85 -3.84 19.84
N ASP A 170 -29.73 -3.54 18.54
CA ASP A 170 -30.88 -3.23 17.68
C ASP A 170 -31.79 -4.45 17.46
N TYR A 171 -31.25 -5.67 17.50
CA TYR A 171 -32.03 -6.91 17.49
C TYR A 171 -32.85 -7.05 18.79
N TYR A 172 -32.22 -6.93 19.96
CA TYR A 172 -32.92 -7.06 21.23
C TYR A 172 -33.90 -5.92 21.49
N GLU A 173 -33.59 -4.69 21.10
CA GLU A 173 -34.54 -3.57 21.18
C GLU A 173 -35.81 -3.85 20.38
N ARG A 174 -35.69 -4.42 19.18
CA ARG A 174 -36.85 -4.83 18.38
C ARG A 174 -37.63 -5.94 19.07
N LEU A 175 -36.95 -6.99 19.53
CA LEU A 175 -37.58 -8.12 20.22
C LEU A 175 -38.35 -7.67 21.48
N LEU A 176 -37.78 -6.77 22.28
CA LEU A 176 -38.44 -6.23 23.47
C LEU A 176 -39.71 -5.46 23.11
N ARG A 177 -39.63 -4.58 22.10
CA ARG A 177 -40.79 -3.81 21.61
C ARG A 177 -41.89 -4.71 21.05
N GLU A 178 -41.54 -5.75 20.29
CA GLU A 178 -42.49 -6.74 19.76
C GLU A 178 -43.22 -7.50 20.89
N ASN A 179 -42.55 -7.68 22.03
CA ASN A 179 -43.14 -8.27 23.23
C ASN A 179 -43.81 -7.24 24.18
N GLY A 180 -44.01 -6.00 23.72
CA GLY A 180 -44.68 -4.95 24.47
C GLY A 180 -43.88 -4.36 25.64
N ILE A 181 -42.57 -4.61 25.69
CA ILE A 181 -41.66 -4.07 26.70
C ILE A 181 -40.99 -2.82 26.10
N ASP A 182 -41.06 -1.69 26.82
CA ASP A 182 -40.29 -0.50 26.46
C ASP A 182 -38.83 -0.65 26.94
N PRO A 183 -37.85 -0.80 26.02
CA PRO A 183 -36.46 -1.03 26.37
C PRO A 183 -35.80 0.16 27.08
N TRP A 184 -36.40 1.34 27.06
CA TRP A 184 -35.85 2.55 27.68
C TRP A 184 -36.51 2.92 29.01
N ARG A 185 -37.49 2.12 29.46
CA ARG A 185 -38.19 2.39 30.72
C ARG A 185 -37.24 2.17 31.91
N VAL A 186 -36.85 3.27 32.56
CA VAL A 186 -36.03 3.21 33.79
C VAL A 186 -36.87 2.68 34.95
N PRO A 187 -36.49 1.57 35.62
CA PRO A 187 -37.23 1.07 36.77
C PRO A 187 -37.18 2.08 37.93
N GLY A 188 -38.34 2.55 38.38
CA GLY A 188 -38.46 3.44 39.55
C GLY A 188 -38.49 4.95 39.25
N GLY A 189 -38.43 5.37 37.99
CA GLY A 189 -38.75 6.75 37.60
C GLY A 189 -40.25 6.97 37.65
N GLY A 190 -40.78 7.26 38.84
CA GLY A 190 -42.17 7.64 39.03
C GLY A 190 -42.48 8.91 38.25
N ASP A 191 -43.68 8.95 37.65
CA ASP A 191 -44.32 10.19 37.25
C ASP A 191 -44.51 11.07 38.49
N GLU A 192 -43.52 11.90 38.81
CA GLU A 192 -43.74 13.06 39.68
C GLU A 192 -44.46 14.13 38.85
N SER A 193 -45.79 13.98 38.78
CA SER A 193 -46.71 15.02 38.34
C SER A 193 -47.99 14.89 39.16
N GLY A 194 -47.94 15.45 40.37
CA GLY A 194 -49.08 15.69 41.25
C GLY A 194 -49.02 17.13 41.76
#